data_AF-A0A662RNI4-F1
#
_entry.id   AF-A0A662RNI4-F1
#
_cell.length_a   1.000
_cell.length_b   1.000
_cell.length_c   1.000
_cell.angle_alpha   90.00
_cell.angle_beta   90.00
_cell.angle_gamma   90.00
#
_symmetry.space_group_name_H-M   'P 1'
#
loop_
_entity.id
_entity.type
_entity.pdbx_description
1 polymer ?
#
loop_
_entity_poly.entity_id
_entity_poly.type
_entity_poly.pdbx_seq_one_letter_code
_entity_poly.pdbx_strand_id
1 'polypeptide(L)'
;MQIKLRRTPKRYFFDTHRALTPVETLRQVETLTDKVGITEIEDITGRDKLNIPVYSAYRPGAKAGAVSVHTGKGLTGDQAR
;
A
#
# COMPACT_ATOMS: atom_id res chain seq x y z
N MET A 1 -17.54 -19.21 -5.34
CA MET A 1 -17.80 -17.78 -5.58
C MET A 1 -17.47 -17.47 -7.03
N GLN A 2 -18.41 -16.96 -7.83
CA GLN A 2 -18.15 -16.65 -9.24
C GLN A 2 -17.60 -15.23 -9.35
N ILE A 3 -16.36 -15.07 -9.85
CA ILE A 3 -15.76 -13.76 -10.09
C ILE A 3 -16.29 -13.22 -11.42
N LYS A 4 -17.00 -12.09 -11.40
CA LYS A 4 -17.50 -11.42 -12.61
C LYS A 4 -16.63 -10.19 -12.92
N LEU A 5 -15.90 -10.24 -14.03
CA LEU A 5 -15.14 -9.10 -14.52
C LEU A 5 -16.09 -8.00 -15.05
N ARG A 6 -15.73 -6.75 -14.80
CA ARG A 6 -16.44 -5.57 -15.31
C ARG A 6 -15.45 -4.67 -16.04
N ARG A 7 -15.94 -3.89 -17.00
CA ARG A 7 -15.13 -2.85 -17.64
C ARG A 7 -14.78 -1.78 -16.60
N THR A 8 -13.49 -1.61 -16.33
CA THR A 8 -12.97 -0.63 -15.37
C THR A 8 -11.89 0.21 -16.03
N PRO A 9 -12.21 1.45 -16.49
CA PRO A 9 -11.21 2.32 -17.09
C PRO A 9 -10.17 2.75 -16.04
N LYS A 10 -8.92 2.90 -16.49
CA LYS A 10 -7.87 3.55 -15.69
C LYS A 10 -8.20 5.04 -15.59
N ARG A 11 -8.16 5.59 -14.38
CA ARG A 11 -8.45 7.00 -14.08
C ARG A 11 -7.24 7.76 -13.55
N TYR A 12 -6.23 7.04 -13.07
CA TYR A 12 -5.02 7.60 -12.51
C TYR A 12 -3.81 7.13 -13.32
N PHE A 13 -2.98 8.10 -13.73
CA PHE A 13 -1.84 7.93 -14.66
C PHE A 13 -0.63 8.79 -14.28
N PHE A 14 -0.63 9.41 -13.10
CA PHE A 14 0.40 10.38 -12.72
C PHE A 14 1.76 9.70 -12.48
N ASP A 15 1.78 8.66 -11.66
CA ASP A 15 2.98 7.83 -11.39
C ASP A 15 2.77 6.35 -11.74
N THR A 16 1.51 5.89 -11.71
CA THR A 16 1.09 4.52 -11.94
C THR A 16 -0.22 4.51 -12.71
N HIS A 17 -0.56 3.37 -13.30
CA HIS A 17 -1.79 3.19 -14.06
C HIS A 17 -2.84 2.45 -13.22
N ARG A 18 -3.78 3.19 -12.62
CA ARG A 18 -4.79 2.64 -11.68
C ARG A 18 -6.22 3.06 -12.04
N ALA A 19 -7.18 2.26 -11.59
CA ALA A 19 -8.61 2.55 -11.73
C ALA A 19 -9.14 3.57 -10.70
N LEU A 20 -8.49 3.63 -9.54
CA LEU A 20 -8.75 4.56 -8.44
C LEU A 20 -7.48 5.38 -8.19
N THR A 21 -7.62 6.57 -7.62
CA THR A 21 -6.47 7.34 -7.13
C THR A 21 -5.83 6.66 -5.91
N PRO A 22 -4.60 7.03 -5.53
CA PRO A 22 -3.97 6.51 -4.32
C PRO A 22 -4.82 6.78 -3.07
N VAL A 23 -5.32 8.02 -2.91
CA VAL A 23 -6.21 8.43 -1.81
C VAL A 23 -7.50 7.60 -1.76
N GLU A 24 -8.15 7.37 -2.92
CA GLU A 24 -9.36 6.55 -3.00
C GLU A 24 -9.07 5.10 -2.59
N THR A 25 -7.91 4.57 -3.00
CA THR A 25 -7.47 3.22 -2.67
C THR A 25 -7.18 3.10 -1.17
N LEU A 26 -6.40 4.04 -0.61
CA LEU A 26 -6.05 4.10 0.82
C LEU A 26 -7.29 4.07 1.70
N ARG A 27 -8.27 4.95 1.45
CA ARG A 27 -9.54 4.97 2.22
C ARG A 27 -10.25 3.62 2.24
N GLN A 28 -10.16 2.83 1.17
CA GLN A 28 -10.77 1.50 1.12
C GLN A 28 -9.93 0.46 1.87
N VAL A 29 -8.62 0.42 1.63
CA VAL A 29 -7.73 -0.63 2.17
C VAL A 29 -7.39 -0.42 3.64
N GLU A 30 -7.43 0.81 4.16
CA GLU A 30 -7.21 1.11 5.57
C GLU A 30 -8.17 0.34 6.47
N THR A 31 -9.40 0.11 6.01
CA THR A 31 -10.41 -0.70 6.72
C THR A 31 -10.05 -2.19 6.82
N LEU A 32 -9.02 -2.63 6.12
CA LEU A 32 -8.54 -4.02 6.09
C LEU A 32 -7.30 -4.24 6.95
N THR A 33 -6.64 -3.18 7.45
CA THR A 33 -5.35 -3.22 8.17
C THR A 33 -5.37 -4.25 9.30
N ASP A 34 -6.37 -4.18 10.18
CA ASP A 34 -6.53 -5.11 11.31
C ASP A 34 -6.83 -6.53 10.84
N LYS A 35 -7.67 -6.68 9.80
CA LYS A 35 -8.04 -7.99 9.25
C LYS A 35 -6.86 -8.74 8.66
N VAL A 36 -5.90 -8.01 8.07
CA VAL A 36 -4.69 -8.61 7.52
C VAL A 36 -3.58 -8.74 8.56
N GLY A 37 -3.75 -8.18 9.76
CA GLY A 37 -2.81 -8.31 10.89
C GLY A 37 -1.62 -7.36 10.82
N ILE A 38 -1.77 -6.21 10.17
CA ILE A 38 -0.78 -5.13 10.22
C ILE A 38 -0.97 -4.39 11.55
N THR A 39 0.10 -4.22 12.31
CA THR A 39 0.07 -3.55 13.63
C THR A 39 0.61 -2.13 13.57
N GLU A 40 1.47 -1.83 12.60
CA GLU A 40 2.11 -0.52 12.47
C GLU A 40 2.46 -0.24 11.00
N ILE A 41 2.36 1.02 10.60
CA ILE A 41 2.83 1.53 9.31
C ILE A 41 3.66 2.78 9.59
N GLU A 42 4.93 2.75 9.21
CA GLU A 42 5.91 3.81 9.47
C GLU A 42 6.34 4.48 8.17
N ASP A 43 6.37 5.82 8.15
CA ASP A 43 7.05 6.60 7.09
C ASP A 43 8.55 6.61 7.36
N ILE A 44 9.32 6.00 6.46
CA ILE A 44 10.78 5.90 6.56
C ILE A 44 11.51 6.74 5.50
N THR A 45 10.81 7.66 4.84
CA THR A 45 11.36 8.54 3.80
C THR A 45 12.61 9.29 4.25
N GLY A 46 12.66 9.72 5.51
CA GLY A 46 13.80 10.45 6.08
C GLY A 46 14.98 9.59 6.53
N ARG A 47 14.93 8.26 6.34
CA ARG A 47 16.03 7.36 6.74
C ARG A 47 17.17 7.31 5.72
N ASP A 48 16.96 7.86 4.52
CA ASP A 48 18.01 8.06 3.52
C ASP A 48 18.11 9.53 3.07
N LYS A 49 18.97 9.81 2.09
CA LYS A 49 19.20 11.16 1.54
C LYS A 49 18.48 11.40 0.20
N LEU A 50 17.72 10.43 -0.30
CA LEU A 50 17.06 10.48 -1.60
C LEU A 50 15.72 11.22 -1.53
N ASN A 51 15.12 11.31 -0.34
CA ASN A 51 13.81 11.94 -0.12
C ASN A 51 12.71 11.33 -1.00
N ILE A 52 12.82 10.04 -1.34
CA ILE A 52 11.80 9.30 -2.08
C ILE A 52 10.83 8.70 -1.05
N PRO A 53 9.50 8.88 -1.21
CA PRO A 53 8.52 8.31 -0.29
C PRO A 53 8.64 6.78 -0.17
N VAL A 54 8.92 6.32 1.05
CA VAL A 54 9.02 4.89 1.40
C VAL A 54 8.37 4.64 2.76
N TYR A 55 7.54 3.60 2.83
CA TYR A 55 6.82 3.19 4.03
C TYR A 55 7.13 1.74 4.39
N SER A 56 7.08 1.39 5.68
CA SER A 56 7.19 0.00 6.15
C SER A 56 5.94 -0.40 6.96
N ALA A 57 5.30 -1.49 6.56
CA ALA A 57 4.15 -2.08 7.24
C ALA A 57 4.56 -3.33 8.02
N TYR A 58 4.36 -3.31 9.33
CA TYR A 58 4.72 -4.39 10.25
C TYR A 58 3.54 -5.33 10.47
N ARG A 59 3.74 -6.62 10.19
CA ARG A 59 2.77 -7.70 10.26
C ARG A 59 3.33 -8.87 11.10
N PRO A 60 3.32 -8.77 12.43
CA PRO A 60 3.96 -9.74 13.32
C PRO A 60 3.31 -11.14 13.28
N GLY A 61 2.02 -11.24 12.92
CA GLY A 61 1.31 -12.51 12.76
C GLY A 61 1.65 -13.30 11.47
N ALA A 62 2.75 -12.96 10.79
CA ALA A 62 3.23 -13.74 9.65
C ALA A 62 3.61 -15.17 10.07
N LYS A 63 3.35 -16.15 9.20
CA LYS A 63 3.71 -17.55 9.47
C LYS A 63 5.24 -17.70 9.57
N ALA A 64 5.71 -18.70 10.29
CA ALA A 64 7.14 -19.01 10.36
C ALA A 64 7.74 -19.13 8.95
N GLY A 65 8.84 -18.41 8.69
CA GLY A 65 9.48 -18.33 7.38
C GLY A 65 8.90 -17.28 6.42
N ALA A 66 7.79 -16.61 6.77
CA ALA A 66 7.28 -15.48 6.00
C ALA A 66 7.86 -14.15 6.49
N VAL A 67 7.89 -13.18 5.58
CA VAL A 67 8.30 -11.80 5.88
C VAL A 67 7.24 -11.13 6.75
N SER A 68 7.68 -10.54 7.86
CA SER A 68 6.83 -9.79 8.79
C SER A 68 6.84 -8.28 8.55
N VAL A 69 7.67 -7.77 7.63
CA VAL A 69 7.74 -6.34 7.29
C VAL A 69 7.67 -6.16 5.78
N HIS A 70 6.69 -5.38 5.32
CA HIS A 70 6.48 -5.13 3.90
C HIS A 70 6.73 -3.66 3.57
N THR A 71 7.53 -3.39 2.54
CA THR A 71 7.89 -2.02 2.15
C THR A 71 7.06 -1.52 0.97
N GLY A 72 6.48 -0.34 1.12
CA GLY A 72 5.77 0.41 0.08
C GLY A 72 6.61 1.60 -0.43
N LYS A 73 6.38 2.01 -1.69
CA LYS A 73 7.11 3.10 -2.36
C LYS A 73 6.27 3.79 -3.42
N GLY A 74 6.52 5.07 -3.65
CA GLY A 74 5.74 5.85 -4.59
C GLY A 74 6.34 7.23 -4.85
N LEU A 75 5.81 7.93 -5.86
CA LEU A 75 6.18 9.32 -6.13
C LEU A 75 5.57 10.28 -5.10
N THR A 76 4.49 9.85 -4.43
CA THR A 76 3.78 10.57 -3.36
C THR A 76 3.66 9.68 -2.12
N GLY A 77 3.48 10.30 -0.95
CA GLY A 77 3.23 9.55 0.30
C GLY A 77 2.02 8.62 0.20
N ASP A 78 0.91 9.10 -0.39
CA ASP A 78 -0.31 8.30 -0.57
C ASP A 78 -0.11 7.07 -1.48
N GLN A 79 0.79 7.15 -2.46
CA GLN A 79 1.10 6.01 -3.34
C GLN A 79 2.11 5.05 -2.70
N ALA A 80 2.94 5.56 -1.79
CA ALA A 80 3.97 4.80 -1.11
C ALA A 80 3.44 4.01 0.09
N ARG A 81 2.41 4.53 0.75
CA ARG A 81 1.74 3.92 1.89
C ARG A 81 0.79 2.79 1.48
#